data_AF-A0A1X2EPP3-F1
#
_entry.id   AF-A0A1X2EPP3-F1
#
_cell.length_a   1.000
_cell.length_b   1.000
_cell.length_c   1.000
_cell.angle_alpha   90.00
_cell.angle_beta   90.00
_cell.angle_gamma   90.00
#
_symmetry.space_group_name_H-M   'P 1'
#
loop_
_entity.id
_entity.type
_entity.pdbx_description
1 polymer ?
#
loop_
_entity_poly.entity_id
_entity_poly.type
_entity_poly.pdbx_seq_one_letter_code
_entity_poly.pdbx_strand_id
1 'polypeptide(L)'
;MADGTVIWTSPSGQVYTTHPDGAVFFPVLGSPTGELTIKTGDRLPDSVRGLMMPRRRCTRAQDRERRFAAERRINEERLARERRIAHRRRRKQELLDKFHPPPF
;
A
#
# COMPACT_ATOMS: atom_id res chain seq x y z
N MET A 1 5.10 -41.84 -7.01
CA MET A 1 6.16 -40.84 -7.29
C MET A 1 5.61 -39.89 -8.33
N ALA A 2 5.41 -38.61 -8.00
CA ALA A 2 4.75 -37.65 -8.90
C ALA A 2 5.82 -36.89 -9.72
N ASP A 3 6.08 -37.38 -10.91
CA ASP A 3 6.96 -36.82 -11.95
C ASP A 3 6.34 -35.63 -12.71
N GLY A 4 5.19 -35.13 -12.26
CA GLY A 4 4.48 -34.01 -12.88
C GLY A 4 3.71 -34.39 -14.15
N THR A 5 3.67 -35.67 -14.53
CA THR A 5 2.89 -36.14 -15.68
C THR A 5 1.39 -36.05 -15.39
N VAL A 6 0.64 -35.38 -16.26
CA VAL A 6 -0.83 -35.29 -16.19
C VAL A 6 -1.43 -36.27 -17.18
N ILE A 7 -2.21 -37.21 -16.67
CA ILE A 7 -3.02 -38.13 -17.48
C ILE A 7 -4.47 -37.65 -17.40
N TRP A 8 -5.04 -37.30 -18.54
CA TRP A 8 -6.43 -36.88 -18.64
C TRP A 8 -7.22 -37.79 -19.59
N THR A 9 -8.39 -38.23 -19.16
CA THR A 9 -9.31 -39.02 -19.98
C THR A 9 -10.52 -38.16 -20.36
N SER A 10 -10.77 -38.04 -21.66
CA SER A 10 -11.93 -37.31 -22.18
C SER A 10 -13.24 -38.06 -21.93
N PRO A 11 -14.39 -37.37 -21.94
CA PRO A 11 -15.70 -38.02 -21.91
C PRO A 11 -15.96 -38.98 -23.08
N SER A 12 -15.24 -38.81 -24.20
CA SER A 12 -15.27 -39.73 -25.34
C SER A 12 -14.34 -40.94 -25.19
N GLY A 13 -13.65 -41.07 -24.05
CA GLY A 13 -12.77 -42.20 -23.73
C GLY A 13 -11.34 -42.07 -24.25
N GLN A 14 -10.94 -40.92 -24.80
CA GLN A 14 -9.58 -40.70 -25.27
C GLN A 14 -8.67 -40.30 -24.11
N VAL A 15 -7.47 -40.89 -24.06
CA VAL A 15 -6.48 -40.61 -23.01
C VAL A 15 -5.39 -39.71 -23.57
N TYR A 16 -5.15 -38.60 -22.89
CA TYR A 16 -4.10 -37.63 -23.20
C TYR A 16 -3.08 -37.64 -22.07
N THR A 17 -1.82 -37.76 -22.43
CA THR A 17 -0.70 -37.67 -21.49
C THR A 17 0.08 -36.40 -21.79
N THR A 18 0.27 -35.56 -20.78
CA THR A 18 1.03 -34.31 -20.89
C THR A 18 2.16 -34.32 -19.88
N HIS A 19 3.38 -34.09 -20.36
CA HIS A 19 4.55 -33.92 -19.53
C HIS A 19 4.86 -32.43 -19.34
N PRO A 20 5.42 -32.02 -18.19
CA PRO A 20 5.78 -30.64 -17.96
C PRO A 20 6.96 -30.25 -18.85
N ASP A 21 6.74 -29.35 -19.81
CA ASP A 21 7.76 -28.91 -20.78
C ASP A 21 8.95 -28.20 -20.10
N GLY A 22 8.70 -27.59 -18.93
CA GLY A 22 9.75 -27.01 -18.10
C GLY A 22 10.82 -28.02 -17.64
N ALA A 23 10.47 -29.31 -17.55
CA ALA A 23 11.44 -30.36 -17.22
C ALA A 23 12.46 -30.61 -18.34
N VAL A 24 12.10 -30.29 -19.60
CA VAL A 24 13.01 -30.40 -20.76
C VAL A 24 14.13 -29.37 -20.68
N PHE A 25 13.78 -28.13 -20.32
CA PHE A 25 14.74 -27.03 -20.23
C PHE A 25 15.47 -26.95 -18.89
N PHE A 26 14.83 -27.44 -17.82
CA PHE A 26 15.35 -27.39 -16.47
C PHE A 26 15.20 -28.77 -15.80
N PRO A 27 16.21 -29.67 -15.93
CA PRO A 27 16.14 -31.03 -15.39
C PRO A 27 15.83 -31.10 -13.89
N VAL A 28 16.20 -30.07 -13.13
CA VAL A 28 15.89 -29.95 -11.69
C VAL A 28 14.38 -29.88 -11.42
N LEU A 29 13.59 -29.33 -12.34
CA LEU A 29 12.12 -29.23 -12.22
C LEU A 29 11.41 -30.53 -12.58
N GLY A 30 12.07 -31.43 -13.32
CA GLY A 30 11.54 -32.77 -13.64
C GLY A 30 11.75 -33.80 -12.52
N SER A 31 12.53 -33.46 -11.49
CA SER A 31 12.76 -34.35 -10.35
C SER A 31 11.57 -34.27 -9.38
N PRO A 32 10.92 -35.40 -9.04
CA PRO A 32 9.85 -35.40 -8.05
C PRO A 32 10.33 -34.81 -6.72
N THR A 33 9.56 -33.89 -6.13
CA THR A 33 9.87 -33.22 -4.86
C THR A 33 9.93 -34.17 -3.65
N GLY A 34 9.64 -35.47 -3.84
CA GLY A 34 9.54 -36.47 -2.79
C GLY A 34 8.11 -36.66 -2.30
N GLU A 35 7.94 -37.58 -1.36
CA GLU A 35 6.64 -37.85 -0.73
C GLU A 35 6.37 -36.78 0.35
N LEU A 36 5.34 -35.96 0.13
CA LEU A 36 4.95 -34.96 1.10
C LEU A 36 4.24 -35.65 2.27
N THR A 37 4.93 -35.87 3.38
CA THR A 37 4.28 -36.27 4.63
C THR A 37 3.51 -35.08 5.19
N ILE A 38 2.24 -34.96 4.79
CA ILE A 38 1.33 -33.99 5.40
C ILE A 38 1.11 -34.45 6.83
N LYS A 39 1.76 -33.77 7.78
CA LYS A 39 1.39 -33.94 9.19
C LYS A 39 -0.07 -33.52 9.31
N THR A 40 -0.94 -34.45 9.70
CA THR A 40 -2.29 -34.15 10.17
C THR A 40 -2.11 -33.28 11.41
N GLY A 41 -2.06 -31.96 11.20
CA GLY A 41 -1.48 -31.03 12.15
C GLY A 41 -2.20 -31.06 13.49
N ASP A 42 -1.41 -30.98 14.56
CA ASP A 42 -1.91 -30.63 15.88
C ASP A 42 -2.82 -29.41 15.75
N ARG A 43 -4.03 -29.55 16.26
CA ARG A 43 -5.00 -28.47 16.31
C ARG A 43 -4.33 -27.30 17.02
N LEU A 44 -4.12 -26.19 16.30
CA LEU A 44 -3.59 -24.95 16.89
C LEU A 44 -4.33 -24.69 18.21
N PRO A 45 -3.60 -24.35 19.31
CA PRO A 45 -4.22 -24.10 20.60
C PRO A 45 -5.31 -23.04 20.44
N ASP A 46 -6.44 -23.24 21.11
CA ASP A 46 -7.64 -22.39 20.94
C ASP A 46 -7.39 -20.91 21.25
N SER A 47 -6.32 -20.59 21.98
CA SER A 47 -5.84 -19.22 22.23
C SER A 47 -5.53 -18.43 20.96
N VAL A 48 -5.18 -19.08 19.85
CA VAL A 48 -4.86 -18.41 18.57
C VAL A 48 -6.11 -18.27 17.68
N ARG A 49 -7.19 -18.99 17.99
CA ARG A 49 -8.41 -19.07 17.16
C ARG A 49 -9.23 -17.77 17.12
N GLY A 50 -8.88 -16.78 17.93
CA GLY A 50 -9.53 -15.46 18.00
C GLY A 50 -8.63 -14.26 17.66
N LEU A 51 -7.33 -14.48 17.41
CA LEU A 51 -6.41 -13.41 17.02
C LEU A 51 -6.65 -13.07 15.54
N MET A 52 -7.48 -12.06 15.29
CA MET A 52 -7.69 -11.51 13.95
C MET A 52 -6.73 -10.36 13.68
N MET A 53 -6.26 -10.25 12.43
CA MET A 53 -5.60 -9.04 11.98
C MET A 53 -6.53 -7.83 12.18
N PRO A 54 -6.02 -6.70 12.70
CA PRO A 54 -6.84 -5.54 12.98
C PRO A 54 -7.56 -5.06 11.72
N ARG A 55 -8.86 -4.79 11.84
CA ARG A 55 -9.67 -4.27 10.73
C ARG A 55 -9.47 -2.76 10.61
N ARG A 56 -9.52 -2.25 9.37
CA ARG A 56 -9.47 -0.81 9.12
C ARG A 56 -10.68 -0.14 9.77
N ARG A 57 -10.44 0.95 10.51
CA ARG A 57 -11.49 1.75 11.17
C ARG A 57 -12.24 2.68 10.20
N CYS A 58 -11.63 3.02 9.07
CA CYS A 58 -12.17 3.92 8.06
C CYS A 58 -11.74 3.48 6.64
N THR A 59 -12.45 3.97 5.63
CA THR A 59 -12.07 3.72 4.23
C THR A 59 -10.84 4.55 3.84
N ARG A 60 -10.11 4.12 2.81
CA ARG A 60 -8.95 4.88 2.29
C ARG A 60 -9.35 6.27 1.79
N ALA A 61 -10.55 6.40 1.22
CA ALA A 61 -11.07 7.68 0.76
C ALA A 61 -11.31 8.64 1.93
N GLN A 62 -11.91 8.16 3.03
CA GLN A 62 -12.12 8.96 4.24
C GLN A 62 -10.80 9.41 4.90
N ASP A 63 -9.79 8.53 4.94
CA ASP A 63 -8.46 8.91 5.47
C ASP A 63 -7.81 10.00 4.61
N ARG A 64 -7.92 9.88 3.29
CA ARG A 64 -7.38 10.86 2.34
C ARG A 64 -8.07 12.22 2.46
N GLU A 65 -9.40 12.23 2.53
CA GLU A 65 -10.20 13.45 2.73
C GLU A 65 -9.80 14.16 4.03
N ARG A 66 -9.67 13.40 5.12
CA ARG A 66 -9.25 13.92 6.43
C ARG A 66 -7.85 14.53 6.36
N ARG A 67 -6.91 13.87 5.68
CA ARG A 67 -5.54 14.38 5.50
C ARG A 67 -5.54 15.69 4.71
N PHE A 68 -6.28 15.75 3.61
CA PHE A 68 -6.40 16.97 2.80
C PHE A 68 -7.03 18.13 3.57
N ALA A 69 -8.10 17.89 4.33
CA ALA A 69 -8.73 18.92 5.15
C ALA A 69 -7.78 19.47 6.22
N ALA A 70 -7.01 18.58 6.87
CA ALA A 70 -6.00 18.98 7.86
C ALA A 70 -4.89 19.82 7.24
N GLU A 71 -4.36 19.42 6.08
CA GLU A 71 -3.33 20.16 5.36
C GLU A 71 -3.82 21.54 4.89
N ARG A 72 -5.05 21.61 4.34
CA ARG A 72 -5.67 22.87 3.94
C ARG A 72 -5.79 23.84 5.10
N ARG A 73 -6.27 23.37 6.26
CA ARG A 73 -6.37 24.19 7.47
C ARG A 73 -5.01 24.75 7.90
N ILE A 74 -3.97 23.90 7.94
CA ILE A 74 -2.61 24.34 8.30
C ILE A 74 -2.11 25.41 7.32
N ASN A 75 -2.34 25.21 6.03
CA ASN A 75 -1.94 26.15 4.99
C ASN A 75 -2.71 27.48 5.08
N GLU A 76 -4.00 27.45 5.37
CA GLU A 76 -4.82 28.65 5.57
C GLU A 76 -4.33 29.46 6.78
N GLU A 77 -4.05 28.80 7.90
CA GLU A 77 -3.50 29.45 9.09
C GLU A 77 -2.13 30.09 8.80
N ARG A 78 -1.26 29.39 8.08
CA ARG A 78 0.05 29.89 7.63
C ARG A 78 -0.10 31.12 6.73
N LEU A 79 -0.94 31.02 5.70
CA LEU A 79 -1.14 32.10 4.73
C LEU A 79 -1.76 33.34 5.39
N ALA A 80 -2.70 33.15 6.33
CA ALA A 80 -3.27 34.24 7.12
C ALA A 80 -2.20 34.96 7.94
N ARG A 81 -1.26 34.23 8.55
CA ARG A 81 -0.12 34.82 9.27
C ARG A 81 0.78 35.62 8.34
N GLU A 82 1.15 35.07 7.19
CA GLU A 82 1.99 35.74 6.20
C GLU A 82 1.33 37.04 5.70
N ARG A 83 0.03 37.00 5.39
CA ARG A 83 -0.75 38.19 5.00
C ARG A 83 -0.75 39.28 6.07
N ARG A 84 -0.91 38.92 7.35
CA ARG A 84 -0.85 39.88 8.48
C ARG A 84 0.53 40.54 8.59
N ILE A 85 1.60 39.76 8.40
CA ILE A 85 2.98 40.28 8.44
C ILE A 85 3.21 41.23 7.26
N ALA A 86 2.83 40.83 6.05
CA ALA A 86 2.97 41.65 4.85
C ALA A 86 2.19 42.97 4.98
N HIS A 87 0.95 42.92 5.48
CA HIS A 87 0.15 44.12 5.76
C HIS A 87 0.85 45.07 6.74
N ARG A 88 1.41 44.54 7.84
CA ARG A 88 2.16 45.33 8.81
C ARG A 88 3.40 45.98 8.19
N ARG A 89 4.14 45.25 7.35
CA ARG A 89 5.32 45.77 6.64
C ARG A 89 4.96 46.91 5.70
N ARG A 90 3.90 46.74 4.89
CA ARG A 90 3.41 47.77 3.98
C ARG A 90 3.01 49.04 4.75
N ARG A 91 2.21 48.91 5.81
CA ARG A 91 1.83 50.05 6.66
C ARG A 91 3.05 50.75 7.28
N LYS A 92 4.08 50.00 7.69
CA LYS A 92 5.32 50.58 8.21
C LYS A 92 6.07 51.37 7.14
N GLN A 93 6.16 50.84 5.92
CA GLN A 93 6.76 51.56 4.79
C GLN A 93 6.00 52.85 4.48
N GLU A 94 4.68 52.78 4.35
CA GLU A 94 3.83 53.97 4.13
C GLU A 94 4.03 55.05 5.21
N LEU A 95 4.23 54.66 6.47
CA LEU A 95 4.52 55.60 7.56
C LEU A 95 5.91 56.23 7.43
N LEU A 96 6.91 55.47 7.00
CA LEU A 96 8.28 55.97 6.77
C LEU A 96 8.33 56.94 5.59
N ASP A 97 7.65 56.61 4.48
CA ASP A 97 7.60 57.45 3.28
C ASP A 97 6.90 58.79 3.55
N LYS A 98 5.93 58.83 4.46
CA LYS A 98 5.28 60.08 4.88
C LYS A 98 6.16 60.96 5.77
N PHE A 99 7.20 60.40 6.39
CA PHE A 99 8.12 61.11 7.26
C PHE A 99 9.35 61.56 6.47
N HIS A 100 9.15 62.40 5.44
CA HIS A 100 10.27 63.13 4.85
C HIS A 100 10.63 64.29 5.78
N PRO A 101 11.87 64.35 6.32
CA PRO A 101 12.27 65.48 7.14
C PRO A 101 12.25 66.75 6.28
N PRO A 102 11.71 67.88 6.78
CA PRO A 102 11.61 69.11 6.01
C PRO A 102 13.02 69.55 5.54
N PRO A 103 13.15 70.05 4.30
CA PRO A 103 14.43 70.58 3.83
C PRO A 103 14.81 71.80 4.67
N PHE A 104 16.11 71.89 5.00
CA PHE A 104 16.71 72.98 5.77
C PHE A 104 16.60 74.33 5.07
#